data_AF-A0A0F9AH24-F1
#
_entry.id   AF-A0A0F9AH24-F1
#
_cell.length_a   1.000
_cell.length_b   1.000
_cell.length_c   1.000
_cell.angle_alpha   90.00
_cell.angle_beta   90.00
_cell.angle_gamma   90.00
#
_symmetry.space_group_name_H-M   'P 1'
#
loop_
_entity.id
_entity.type
_entity.pdbx_description
1 polymer ?
#
loop_
_entity_poly.entity_id
_entity_poly.type
_entity_poly.pdbx_seq_one_letter_code
_entity_poly.pdbx_strand_id
1 'polypeptide(L)'
;PLEIVSSSGDAVQIRTDSAATGTTAEIGFRMTTSEASTNYAGIRANRTDSPSSTDTDLTFFTRGSGASADRLTISTGGNTGINTTNPGALLHVGGGDILLDNNQAINMKDSGGTIQDILTFTSSDNVQLFGKSGTSDIYVGAASYLTVKAAGNVGVGTATPQNTLNVVGDLNVTGTIYGPGGANITGDYVPYTGADKNVDLGANNFSVDTSVLFVDSNNDRVGIGTTSPNSLLELEKTGGVSLRIKSLTSGNPTINFYEDTTEKANVFWSRAGNRFVINNIGTVTTINENGGNVGIGTSSPGAKLDVNGSVRILGGNVLTLQNLGADNGFNLNNTGTGGLSVLDLGGAMVIEETSGNVGIGTASPEDLLNVLKNQNAQTVVNI
;
A
#
# COMPACT_ATOMS: atom_id res chain seq x y z
N PRO A 1 -63.80 -37.58 -55.93
CA PRO A 1 -63.23 -37.39 -54.57
C PRO A 1 -63.67 -38.58 -53.72
N LEU A 2 -62.81 -39.09 -52.84
CA LEU A 2 -63.25 -40.03 -51.83
C LEU A 2 -63.93 -39.23 -50.71
N GLU A 3 -65.20 -39.52 -50.44
CA GLU A 3 -65.97 -38.93 -49.36
C GLU A 3 -66.40 -40.05 -48.41
N ILE A 4 -66.14 -39.88 -47.12
CA ILE A 4 -66.49 -40.85 -46.08
C ILE A 4 -67.38 -40.11 -45.08
N VAL A 5 -68.60 -40.60 -44.89
CA VAL A 5 -69.63 -39.99 -44.02
C VAL A 5 -69.86 -40.90 -42.81
N SER A 6 -69.69 -40.34 -41.61
CA SER A 6 -69.80 -41.02 -40.30
C SER A 6 -70.70 -40.20 -39.38
N SER A 7 -71.54 -40.86 -38.59
CA SER A 7 -72.56 -40.21 -37.74
C SER A 7 -72.15 -40.04 -36.28
N SER A 8 -71.14 -40.76 -35.78
CA SER A 8 -70.48 -40.49 -34.49
C SER A 8 -69.27 -41.40 -34.28
N GLY A 9 -68.06 -40.84 -34.28
CA GLY A 9 -66.85 -41.55 -33.83
C GLY A 9 -66.24 -42.56 -34.81
N ASP A 10 -66.80 -42.79 -36.01
CA ASP A 10 -66.12 -43.64 -37.00
C ASP A 10 -64.91 -42.88 -37.58
N ALA A 11 -63.73 -43.50 -37.51
CA ALA A 11 -62.49 -42.98 -38.07
C ALA A 11 -62.06 -43.81 -39.29
N VAL A 12 -61.38 -43.16 -40.23
CA VAL A 12 -60.71 -43.86 -41.33
C VAL A 12 -59.40 -44.44 -40.79
N GLN A 13 -59.33 -45.76 -40.62
CA GLN A 13 -58.13 -46.43 -40.15
C GLN A 13 -57.35 -47.02 -41.32
N ILE A 14 -56.06 -46.70 -41.38
CA ILE A 14 -55.09 -47.39 -42.23
C ILE A 14 -54.23 -48.22 -41.31
N ARG A 15 -54.22 -49.55 -41.52
CA ARG A 15 -53.54 -50.51 -40.64
C ARG A 15 -52.64 -51.45 -41.43
N THR A 16 -51.57 -51.87 -40.78
CA THR A 16 -50.77 -53.05 -41.11
C THR A 16 -50.97 -54.07 -39.98
N ASP A 17 -51.01 -55.37 -40.30
CA ASP A 17 -51.20 -56.47 -39.35
C ASP A 17 -49.88 -57.16 -38.96
N SER A 18 -48.74 -56.64 -39.42
CA SER A 18 -47.41 -57.16 -39.07
C SER A 18 -47.06 -56.91 -37.60
N ALA A 19 -46.43 -57.91 -36.97
CA ALA A 19 -45.90 -57.84 -35.61
C ALA A 19 -44.42 -57.42 -35.53
N ALA A 20 -43.76 -57.18 -36.68
CA ALA A 20 -42.34 -56.86 -36.73
C ALA A 20 -42.08 -55.37 -36.41
N THR A 21 -41.05 -55.08 -35.62
CA THR A 21 -40.56 -53.70 -35.42
C THR A 21 -40.14 -53.07 -36.75
N GLY A 22 -40.42 -51.78 -36.92
CA GLY A 22 -40.13 -51.03 -38.15
C GLY A 22 -41.20 -51.13 -39.23
N THR A 23 -42.28 -51.89 -39.02
CA THR A 23 -43.42 -51.85 -39.95
C THR A 23 -44.24 -50.58 -39.80
N THR A 24 -44.80 -50.13 -40.90
CA THR A 24 -45.49 -48.85 -40.97
C THR A 24 -46.90 -48.99 -41.54
N ALA A 25 -47.81 -48.14 -41.07
CA ALA A 25 -49.07 -47.84 -41.74
C ALA A 25 -48.98 -46.40 -42.27
N GLU A 26 -49.16 -46.20 -43.56
CA GLU A 26 -48.76 -44.96 -44.24
C GLU A 26 -49.86 -44.38 -45.12
N ILE A 27 -49.98 -43.04 -45.08
CA ILE A 27 -50.69 -42.23 -46.07
C ILE A 27 -49.64 -41.47 -46.87
N GLY A 28 -49.59 -41.72 -48.17
CA GLY A 28 -48.72 -41.01 -49.11
C GLY A 28 -49.48 -39.92 -49.89
N PHE A 29 -48.87 -38.75 -49.98
CA PHE A 29 -49.32 -37.64 -50.81
C PHE A 29 -48.34 -37.46 -51.98
N ARG A 30 -48.82 -37.74 -53.19
CA ARG A 30 -48.01 -37.71 -54.40
C ARG A 30 -48.58 -36.70 -55.39
N MET A 31 -47.74 -35.78 -55.84
CA MET A 31 -48.03 -34.85 -56.94
C MET A 31 -46.93 -35.04 -57.99
N THR A 32 -47.27 -35.66 -59.11
CA THR A 32 -46.31 -35.98 -60.16
C THR A 32 -46.93 -35.88 -61.54
N THR A 33 -46.11 -35.57 -62.53
CA THR A 33 -46.44 -35.66 -63.96
C THR A 33 -46.01 -37.00 -64.58
N SER A 34 -45.40 -37.90 -63.79
CA SER A 34 -44.91 -39.21 -64.23
C SER A 34 -45.33 -40.33 -63.28
N GLU A 35 -45.99 -41.35 -63.83
CA GLU A 35 -46.37 -42.59 -63.14
C GLU A 35 -45.16 -43.29 -62.49
N ALA A 36 -43.95 -43.16 -63.07
CA ALA A 36 -42.72 -43.76 -62.55
C ALA A 36 -42.13 -43.03 -61.33
N SER A 37 -42.63 -41.85 -60.96
CA SER A 37 -41.94 -40.92 -60.06
C SER A 37 -41.60 -41.38 -58.63
N THR A 38 -42.31 -42.16 -57.83
CA THR A 38 -41.93 -42.46 -56.41
C THR A 38 -41.63 -41.28 -55.43
N ASN A 39 -41.64 -40.01 -55.86
CA ASN A 39 -41.52 -38.86 -54.97
C ASN A 39 -42.87 -38.60 -54.32
N TYR A 40 -42.92 -38.70 -53.01
CA TYR A 40 -44.10 -38.37 -52.23
C TYR A 40 -43.66 -37.92 -50.84
N ALA A 41 -44.51 -37.15 -50.18
CA ALA A 41 -44.43 -36.90 -48.75
C ALA A 41 -45.54 -37.68 -48.07
N GLY A 42 -45.41 -37.95 -46.79
CA GLY A 42 -46.43 -38.74 -46.13
C GLY A 42 -46.40 -38.67 -44.62
N ILE A 43 -47.39 -39.32 -44.06
CA ILE A 43 -47.58 -39.50 -42.63
C ILE A 43 -47.65 -41.00 -42.40
N ARG A 44 -46.87 -41.50 -41.44
CA ARG A 44 -46.87 -42.93 -41.12
C ARG A 44 -46.75 -43.17 -39.63
N ALA A 45 -47.46 -44.19 -39.17
CA ALA A 45 -47.28 -44.77 -37.84
C ALA A 45 -46.20 -45.85 -37.93
N ASN A 46 -45.10 -45.71 -37.20
CA ASN A 46 -43.98 -46.65 -37.18
C ASN A 46 -44.05 -47.49 -35.91
N ARG A 47 -44.15 -48.80 -36.05
CA ARG A 47 -44.08 -49.71 -34.91
C ARG A 47 -42.66 -49.72 -34.33
N THR A 48 -42.50 -49.35 -33.07
CA THR A 48 -41.17 -49.19 -32.44
C THR A 48 -40.74 -50.39 -31.59
N ASP A 49 -41.66 -51.27 -31.19
CA ASP A 49 -41.37 -52.44 -30.36
C ASP A 49 -42.09 -53.72 -30.83
N SER A 50 -41.70 -54.89 -30.31
CA SER A 50 -42.37 -56.19 -30.51
C SER A 50 -42.09 -57.07 -29.27
N PRO A 51 -43.07 -57.79 -28.69
CA PRO A 51 -44.44 -58.07 -29.13
C PRO A 51 -45.55 -57.35 -28.33
N SER A 52 -45.20 -56.43 -27.42
CA SER A 52 -46.19 -55.63 -26.70
C SER A 52 -46.91 -54.67 -27.64
N SER A 53 -48.22 -54.60 -27.50
CA SER A 53 -49.12 -53.78 -28.28
C SER A 53 -48.95 -52.28 -27.98
N THR A 54 -49.19 -51.45 -29.00
CA THR A 54 -49.54 -50.01 -29.01
C THR A 54 -48.46 -48.95 -29.21
N ASP A 55 -47.18 -49.28 -29.11
CA ASP A 55 -46.14 -48.25 -29.30
C ASP A 55 -45.87 -48.00 -30.79
N THR A 56 -46.53 -46.97 -31.32
CA THR A 56 -46.29 -46.42 -32.66
C THR A 56 -45.88 -44.96 -32.60
N ASP A 57 -44.70 -44.65 -33.14
CA ASP A 57 -44.30 -43.27 -33.38
C ASP A 57 -45.09 -42.73 -34.59
N LEU A 58 -45.53 -41.47 -34.53
CA LEU A 58 -46.10 -40.78 -35.69
C LEU A 58 -44.99 -40.00 -36.38
N THR A 59 -44.75 -40.27 -37.66
CA THR A 59 -43.71 -39.57 -38.43
C THR A 59 -44.31 -38.87 -39.65
N PHE A 60 -43.81 -37.66 -39.90
CA PHE A 60 -43.98 -36.92 -41.14
C PHE A 60 -42.65 -36.97 -41.87
N PHE A 61 -42.67 -37.45 -43.11
CA PHE A 61 -41.47 -37.57 -43.93
C PHE A 61 -41.63 -36.83 -45.24
N THR A 62 -40.51 -36.35 -45.74
CA THR A 62 -40.40 -35.79 -47.09
C THR A 62 -39.33 -36.54 -47.86
N ARG A 63 -39.52 -36.64 -49.17
CA ARG A 63 -38.54 -37.23 -50.08
C ARG A 63 -37.96 -36.15 -50.98
N GLY A 64 -36.66 -35.91 -50.85
CA GLY A 64 -35.89 -35.04 -51.73
C GLY A 64 -35.44 -35.79 -53.00
N SER A 65 -34.30 -35.41 -53.60
CA SER A 65 -33.70 -36.12 -54.75
C SER A 65 -33.17 -37.54 -54.44
N GLY A 66 -33.37 -38.04 -53.21
CA GLY A 66 -32.85 -39.32 -52.71
C GLY A 66 -33.89 -40.13 -51.92
N ALA A 67 -33.48 -40.74 -50.80
CA ALA A 67 -34.37 -41.49 -49.91
C ALA A 67 -35.32 -40.56 -49.14
N SER A 68 -36.45 -41.11 -48.67
CA SER A 68 -37.33 -40.43 -47.73
C SER A 68 -36.61 -40.20 -46.40
N ALA A 69 -36.78 -39.02 -45.82
CA ALA A 69 -36.24 -38.67 -44.51
C ALA A 69 -37.37 -38.24 -43.59
N ASP A 70 -37.37 -38.76 -42.36
CA ASP A 70 -38.27 -38.32 -41.31
C ASP A 70 -37.90 -36.89 -40.89
N ARG A 71 -38.86 -35.98 -40.97
CA ARG A 71 -38.69 -34.55 -40.69
C ARG A 71 -39.34 -34.14 -39.39
N LEU A 72 -40.46 -34.74 -39.03
CA LEU A 72 -41.10 -34.57 -37.74
C LEU A 72 -41.47 -35.94 -37.19
N THR A 73 -41.11 -36.20 -35.95
CA THR A 73 -41.44 -37.45 -35.24
C THR A 73 -42.15 -37.07 -33.96
N ILE A 74 -43.31 -37.68 -33.68
CA ILE A 74 -43.91 -37.67 -32.35
C ILE A 74 -43.73 -39.08 -31.82
N SER A 75 -42.88 -39.23 -30.81
CA SER A 75 -42.64 -40.54 -30.24
C SER A 75 -43.84 -41.01 -29.43
N THR A 76 -43.92 -42.32 -29.24
CA THR A 76 -44.82 -43.00 -28.30
C THR A 76 -44.77 -42.43 -26.87
N GLY A 77 -43.59 -41.96 -26.45
CA GLY A 77 -43.40 -41.26 -25.18
C GLY A 77 -43.89 -39.80 -25.16
N GLY A 78 -44.42 -39.27 -26.26
CA GLY A 78 -44.96 -37.92 -26.39
C GLY A 78 -43.93 -36.83 -26.77
N ASN A 79 -42.69 -37.20 -27.05
CA ASN A 79 -41.64 -36.24 -27.42
C ASN A 79 -41.73 -35.90 -28.92
N THR A 80 -41.57 -34.62 -29.26
CA THR A 80 -41.54 -34.16 -30.66
C THR A 80 -40.09 -33.94 -31.12
N GLY A 81 -39.68 -34.70 -32.12
CA GLY A 81 -38.42 -34.53 -32.84
C GLY A 81 -38.61 -33.74 -34.13
N ILE A 82 -37.76 -32.75 -34.39
CA ILE A 82 -37.60 -32.14 -35.72
C ILE A 82 -36.26 -32.62 -36.28
N ASN A 83 -36.31 -33.29 -37.43
CA ASN A 83 -35.15 -33.88 -38.10
C ASN A 83 -34.39 -34.90 -37.21
N THR A 84 -35.10 -35.57 -36.30
CA THR A 84 -34.62 -36.71 -35.50
C THR A 84 -35.77 -37.70 -35.28
N THR A 85 -35.45 -38.99 -35.25
CA THR A 85 -36.41 -40.07 -34.99
C THR A 85 -36.36 -40.58 -33.55
N ASN A 86 -35.40 -40.12 -32.73
CA ASN A 86 -35.28 -40.50 -31.33
C ASN A 86 -35.17 -39.25 -30.42
N PRO A 87 -36.26 -38.49 -30.24
CA PRO A 87 -36.24 -37.26 -29.46
C PRO A 87 -36.04 -37.55 -27.95
N GLY A 88 -34.97 -36.99 -27.37
CA GLY A 88 -34.61 -37.17 -25.95
C GLY A 88 -35.29 -36.20 -24.98
N ALA A 89 -36.08 -35.26 -25.48
CA ALA A 89 -36.86 -34.27 -24.71
C ALA A 89 -38.16 -33.95 -25.46
N LEU A 90 -39.10 -33.27 -24.78
CA LEU A 90 -40.41 -32.92 -25.35
C LEU A 90 -40.32 -32.21 -26.71
N LEU A 91 -39.27 -31.40 -26.90
CA LEU A 91 -38.87 -30.87 -28.20
C LEU A 91 -37.37 -31.13 -28.40
N HIS A 92 -37.00 -31.83 -29.47
CA HIS A 92 -35.60 -32.07 -29.85
C HIS A 92 -35.40 -31.77 -31.34
N VAL A 93 -34.48 -30.86 -31.67
CA VAL A 93 -34.06 -30.60 -33.05
C VAL A 93 -32.73 -31.32 -33.33
N GLY A 94 -32.76 -32.34 -34.18
CA GLY A 94 -31.63 -33.27 -34.43
C GLY A 94 -30.54 -32.76 -35.36
N GLY A 95 -30.61 -31.52 -35.82
CA GLY A 95 -29.63 -30.89 -36.71
C GLY A 95 -30.16 -29.62 -37.36
N GLY A 96 -29.25 -28.78 -37.85
CA GLY A 96 -29.57 -27.43 -38.33
C GLY A 96 -29.78 -26.43 -37.19
N ASP A 97 -29.94 -25.16 -37.53
CA ASP A 97 -30.20 -24.08 -36.57
C ASP A 97 -31.70 -23.87 -36.34
N ILE A 98 -32.07 -23.38 -35.16
CA ILE A 98 -33.41 -22.85 -34.90
C ILE A 98 -33.37 -21.36 -35.24
N LEU A 99 -33.85 -21.00 -36.42
CA LEU A 99 -34.03 -19.61 -36.82
C LEU A 99 -35.36 -19.08 -36.27
N LEU A 100 -35.29 -17.99 -35.51
CA LEU A 100 -36.47 -17.24 -35.08
C LEU A 100 -36.51 -15.93 -35.88
N ASP A 101 -37.69 -15.50 -36.30
CA ASP A 101 -37.87 -14.21 -36.96
C ASP A 101 -37.56 -13.03 -36.02
N ASN A 102 -37.62 -11.81 -36.55
CA ASN A 102 -37.46 -10.62 -35.74
C ASN A 102 -38.51 -10.55 -34.62
N ASN A 103 -38.11 -9.97 -33.48
CA ASN A 103 -38.96 -9.75 -32.31
C ASN A 103 -39.50 -11.06 -31.67
N GLN A 104 -38.79 -12.17 -31.83
CA GLN A 104 -39.07 -13.41 -31.14
C GLN A 104 -38.18 -13.56 -29.88
N ALA A 105 -38.69 -14.29 -28.90
CA ALA A 105 -37.97 -14.65 -27.68
C ALA A 105 -38.19 -16.13 -27.36
N ILE A 106 -37.21 -16.75 -26.70
CA ILE A 106 -37.42 -18.04 -26.05
C ILE A 106 -38.01 -17.76 -24.67
N ASN A 107 -39.22 -18.25 -24.45
CA ASN A 107 -40.02 -17.90 -23.28
C ASN A 107 -40.23 -19.08 -22.34
N MET A 108 -40.25 -18.80 -21.03
CA MET A 108 -40.61 -19.78 -20.00
C MET A 108 -41.52 -19.11 -18.97
N LYS A 109 -42.39 -19.90 -18.33
CA LYS A 109 -43.13 -19.39 -17.17
C LYS A 109 -42.23 -19.41 -15.93
N ASP A 110 -42.27 -18.36 -15.13
CA ASP A 110 -41.69 -18.35 -13.79
C ASP A 110 -42.49 -19.26 -12.83
N SER A 111 -42.04 -19.38 -11.58
CA SER A 111 -42.75 -20.17 -10.57
C SER A 111 -44.15 -19.63 -10.23
N GLY A 112 -44.45 -18.38 -10.56
CA GLY A 112 -45.77 -17.76 -10.44
C GLY A 112 -46.66 -17.95 -11.67
N GLY A 113 -46.16 -18.55 -12.75
CA GLY A 113 -46.88 -18.77 -14.00
C GLY A 113 -46.78 -17.62 -15.01
N THR A 114 -46.01 -16.56 -14.71
CA THR A 114 -45.79 -15.40 -15.60
C THR A 114 -44.80 -15.78 -16.69
N ILE A 115 -45.11 -15.44 -17.94
CA ILE A 115 -44.19 -15.68 -19.06
C ILE A 115 -43.04 -14.68 -19.00
N GLN A 116 -41.82 -15.20 -18.98
CA GLN A 116 -40.57 -14.46 -18.97
C GLN A 116 -39.81 -14.74 -20.27
N ASP A 117 -39.28 -13.69 -20.88
CA ASP A 117 -38.33 -13.78 -21.99
C ASP A 117 -36.97 -14.20 -21.40
N ILE A 118 -36.52 -15.42 -21.72
CA ILE A 118 -35.26 -15.98 -21.21
C ILE A 118 -34.09 -15.56 -22.10
N LEU A 119 -34.31 -15.56 -23.41
CA LEU A 119 -33.33 -15.17 -24.41
C LEU A 119 -34.01 -14.29 -25.46
N THR A 120 -33.54 -13.05 -25.57
CA THR A 120 -33.98 -12.08 -26.59
C THR A 120 -32.77 -11.50 -27.29
N PHE A 121 -32.82 -11.42 -28.62
CA PHE A 121 -31.82 -10.71 -29.42
C PHE A 121 -32.32 -9.29 -29.70
N THR A 122 -31.49 -8.29 -29.44
CA THR A 122 -31.83 -6.91 -29.81
C THR A 122 -31.48 -6.65 -31.27
N SER A 123 -31.96 -5.52 -31.81
CA SER A 123 -31.57 -5.03 -33.15
C SER A 123 -30.09 -4.61 -33.26
N SER A 124 -29.29 -4.80 -32.21
CA SER A 124 -27.85 -4.53 -32.17
C SER A 124 -27.04 -5.80 -31.92
N ASP A 125 -27.63 -6.96 -32.22
CA ASP A 125 -27.04 -8.29 -32.01
C ASP A 125 -26.64 -8.57 -30.55
N ASN A 126 -27.24 -7.85 -29.59
CA ASN A 126 -27.00 -8.10 -28.17
C ASN A 126 -27.91 -9.22 -27.68
N VAL A 127 -27.32 -10.13 -26.91
CA VAL A 127 -28.01 -11.20 -26.20
C VAL A 127 -28.51 -10.65 -24.87
N GLN A 128 -29.82 -10.52 -24.71
CA GLN A 128 -30.46 -10.23 -23.42
C GLN A 128 -30.88 -11.55 -22.76
N LEU A 129 -30.35 -11.80 -21.56
CA LEU A 129 -30.74 -12.93 -20.72
C LEU A 129 -31.72 -12.43 -19.65
N PHE A 130 -32.92 -13.00 -19.59
CA PHE A 130 -33.98 -12.72 -18.60
C PHE A 130 -34.56 -11.28 -18.60
N GLY A 131 -34.88 -10.74 -19.77
CA GLY A 131 -35.30 -9.33 -19.92
C GLY A 131 -36.81 -9.09 -19.91
N LYS A 132 -37.33 -8.47 -18.84
CA LYS A 132 -38.28 -7.30 -18.81
C LYS A 132 -38.89 -7.17 -17.41
N SER A 133 -38.23 -6.41 -16.53
CA SER A 133 -38.62 -6.02 -15.15
C SER A 133 -38.16 -6.87 -13.95
N GLY A 134 -37.41 -7.96 -14.16
CA GLY A 134 -36.86 -8.76 -13.05
C GLY A 134 -35.35 -8.59 -12.89
N THR A 135 -34.88 -8.44 -11.66
CA THR A 135 -33.47 -8.62 -11.33
C THR A 135 -33.12 -10.11 -11.48
N SER A 136 -32.30 -10.45 -12.47
CA SER A 136 -31.92 -11.84 -12.73
C SER A 136 -30.42 -12.02 -12.60
N ASP A 137 -30.02 -13.09 -11.93
CA ASP A 137 -28.61 -13.44 -11.82
C ASP A 137 -28.15 -14.17 -13.09
N ILE A 138 -26.97 -13.81 -13.60
CA ILE A 138 -26.31 -14.57 -14.67
C ILE A 138 -25.19 -15.40 -14.03
N TYR A 139 -25.31 -16.72 -14.17
CA TYR A 139 -24.28 -17.68 -13.76
C TYR A 139 -23.65 -18.30 -15.01
N VAL A 140 -22.38 -18.00 -15.27
CA VAL A 140 -21.63 -18.62 -16.36
C VAL A 140 -20.72 -19.73 -15.81
N GLY A 141 -21.11 -20.99 -16.07
CA GLY A 141 -20.35 -22.19 -15.73
C GLY A 141 -20.67 -22.82 -14.37
N ALA A 142 -20.38 -24.12 -14.24
CA ALA A 142 -20.75 -24.97 -13.09
C ALA A 142 -20.10 -24.59 -11.74
N ALA A 143 -19.18 -23.62 -11.73
CA ALA A 143 -18.48 -23.13 -10.53
C ALA A 143 -18.50 -21.59 -10.39
N SER A 144 -19.41 -20.90 -11.09
CA SER A 144 -19.55 -19.43 -11.02
C SER A 144 -18.27 -18.66 -11.38
N TYR A 145 -17.74 -18.91 -12.58
CA TYR A 145 -16.60 -18.13 -13.10
C TYR A 145 -16.95 -16.64 -13.21
N LEU A 146 -18.19 -16.35 -13.61
CA LEU A 146 -18.79 -15.03 -13.58
C LEU A 146 -20.17 -15.12 -12.93
N THR A 147 -20.40 -14.29 -11.93
CA THR A 147 -21.69 -14.07 -11.29
C THR A 147 -22.06 -12.61 -11.47
N VAL A 148 -23.19 -12.31 -12.10
CA VAL A 148 -23.75 -10.96 -12.08
C VAL A 148 -25.00 -11.02 -11.22
N LYS A 149 -25.00 -10.31 -10.09
CA LYS A 149 -26.15 -10.28 -9.18
C LYS A 149 -27.17 -9.24 -9.57
N ALA A 150 -28.42 -9.54 -9.24
CA ALA A 150 -29.54 -8.60 -9.14
C ALA A 150 -29.17 -7.19 -8.62
N ALA A 151 -28.33 -7.13 -7.58
CA ALA A 151 -27.89 -5.89 -6.94
C ALA A 151 -26.79 -5.13 -7.70
N GLY A 152 -26.38 -5.59 -8.88
CA GLY A 152 -25.32 -5.00 -9.72
C GLY A 152 -23.91 -5.48 -9.38
N ASN A 153 -23.74 -6.30 -8.34
CA ASN A 153 -22.43 -6.84 -7.97
C ASN A 153 -21.99 -7.92 -8.97
N VAL A 154 -20.76 -7.80 -9.45
CA VAL A 154 -20.11 -8.76 -10.34
C VAL A 154 -19.06 -9.54 -9.55
N GLY A 155 -19.21 -10.86 -9.48
CA GLY A 155 -18.22 -11.78 -8.93
C GLY A 155 -17.47 -12.49 -10.04
N VAL A 156 -16.14 -12.55 -9.97
CA VAL A 156 -15.29 -13.41 -10.80
C VAL A 156 -14.64 -14.45 -9.90
N GLY A 157 -14.91 -15.73 -10.14
CA GLY A 157 -14.49 -16.83 -9.26
C GLY A 157 -15.22 -16.87 -7.91
N THR A 158 -16.37 -16.19 -7.77
CA THR A 158 -17.21 -16.21 -6.56
C THR A 158 -18.68 -16.00 -6.88
N ALA A 159 -19.54 -16.74 -6.17
CA ALA A 159 -20.99 -16.57 -6.18
C ALA A 159 -21.48 -15.54 -5.13
N THR A 160 -20.61 -15.10 -4.23
CA THR A 160 -20.94 -14.16 -3.13
C THR A 160 -20.03 -12.94 -3.16
N PRO A 161 -20.10 -12.10 -4.22
CA PRO A 161 -19.33 -10.88 -4.27
C PRO A 161 -19.69 -9.96 -3.10
N GLN A 162 -18.69 -9.59 -2.30
CA GLN A 162 -18.86 -8.70 -1.14
C GLN A 162 -18.81 -7.21 -1.55
N ASN A 163 -18.33 -6.93 -2.76
CA ASN A 163 -18.21 -5.60 -3.35
C ASN A 163 -18.84 -5.57 -4.75
N THR A 164 -18.98 -4.37 -5.33
CA THR A 164 -19.53 -4.19 -6.69
C THR A 164 -18.77 -4.98 -7.75
N LEU A 165 -17.45 -5.09 -7.62
CA LEU A 165 -16.65 -6.08 -8.34
C LEU A 165 -15.84 -6.87 -7.30
N ASN A 166 -15.98 -8.19 -7.29
CA ASN A 166 -15.24 -9.09 -6.42
C ASN A 166 -14.53 -10.16 -7.26
N VAL A 167 -13.21 -10.10 -7.35
CA VAL A 167 -12.40 -11.10 -8.05
C VAL A 167 -11.72 -11.98 -7.00
N VAL A 168 -11.97 -13.29 -7.02
CA VAL A 168 -11.20 -14.28 -6.25
C VAL A 168 -10.09 -14.80 -7.16
N GLY A 169 -8.91 -14.21 -7.05
CA GLY A 169 -7.77 -14.45 -7.93
C GLY A 169 -7.13 -13.13 -8.38
N ASP A 170 -6.32 -13.19 -9.44
CA ASP A 170 -5.65 -12.03 -9.98
C ASP A 170 -6.55 -11.24 -10.92
N LEU A 171 -6.45 -9.90 -10.85
CA LEU A 171 -7.10 -8.99 -11.78
C LEU A 171 -6.02 -8.31 -12.64
N ASN A 172 -5.98 -8.61 -13.94
CA ASN A 172 -5.13 -7.92 -14.89
C ASN A 172 -5.90 -6.78 -15.57
N VAL A 173 -5.58 -5.53 -15.23
CA VAL A 173 -6.18 -4.33 -15.84
C VAL A 173 -5.12 -3.64 -16.69
N THR A 174 -5.30 -3.65 -18.02
CA THR A 174 -4.37 -2.99 -18.95
C THR A 174 -4.67 -1.49 -19.14
N GLY A 175 -5.70 -0.99 -18.45
CA GLY A 175 -6.10 0.42 -18.42
C GLY A 175 -6.17 0.95 -16.99
N THR A 176 -6.84 2.09 -16.79
CA THR A 176 -6.95 2.76 -15.50
C THR A 176 -8.06 2.18 -14.62
N ILE A 177 -7.80 1.98 -13.33
CA ILE A 177 -8.85 1.76 -12.32
C ILE A 177 -9.25 3.11 -11.72
N TYR A 178 -10.53 3.48 -11.84
CA TYR A 178 -11.08 4.68 -11.23
C TYR A 178 -11.78 4.35 -9.90
N GLY A 179 -11.37 5.01 -8.82
CA GLY A 179 -12.08 5.02 -7.55
C GLY A 179 -13.27 5.98 -7.54
N PRO A 180 -14.03 6.02 -6.43
CA PRO A 180 -15.08 7.02 -6.22
C PRO A 180 -14.56 8.44 -6.47
N GLY A 181 -15.34 9.25 -7.21
CA GLY A 181 -14.93 10.61 -7.58
C GLY A 181 -13.90 10.70 -8.72
N GLY A 182 -13.60 9.59 -9.42
CA GLY A 182 -12.74 9.60 -10.61
C GLY A 182 -11.24 9.55 -10.31
N ALA A 183 -10.84 9.18 -9.10
CA ALA A 183 -9.42 9.05 -8.73
C ALA A 183 -8.76 7.86 -9.44
N ASN A 184 -7.59 8.07 -10.05
CA ASN A 184 -6.82 7.02 -10.70
C ASN A 184 -6.04 6.20 -9.65
N ILE A 185 -6.45 4.95 -9.42
CA ILE A 185 -5.84 4.05 -8.42
C ILE A 185 -4.59 3.35 -8.97
N THR A 186 -4.46 3.24 -10.29
CA THR A 186 -3.36 2.55 -10.98
C THR A 186 -2.14 3.43 -11.27
N GLY A 187 -2.24 4.75 -11.09
CA GLY A 187 -1.21 5.71 -11.49
C GLY A 187 -0.40 6.35 -10.35
N ASP A 188 -0.99 6.60 -9.18
CA ASP A 188 -0.38 7.49 -8.16
C ASP A 188 -0.63 7.07 -6.69
N TYR A 189 -1.27 5.92 -6.43
CA TYR A 189 -1.72 5.56 -5.09
C TYR A 189 -1.36 4.11 -4.73
N VAL A 190 -0.51 3.92 -3.72
CA VAL A 190 -0.33 2.63 -3.07
C VAL A 190 -1.53 2.42 -2.13
N PRO A 191 -2.42 1.44 -2.37
CA PRO A 191 -3.54 1.20 -1.47
C PRO A 191 -3.02 0.73 -0.10
N TYR A 192 -3.06 1.61 0.89
CA TYR A 192 -2.80 1.25 2.28
C TYR A 192 -4.04 0.64 2.91
N THR A 193 -3.94 -0.60 3.39
CA THR A 193 -5.01 -1.28 4.13
C THR A 193 -4.56 -1.63 5.55
N GLY A 194 -5.10 -0.90 6.54
CA GLY A 194 -5.14 -1.29 7.95
C GLY A 194 -4.42 -0.34 8.91
N ALA A 195 -5.07 0.04 10.01
CA ALA A 195 -4.56 0.99 11.01
C ALA A 195 -3.28 0.53 11.78
N ASP A 196 -2.86 -0.73 11.61
CA ASP A 196 -1.82 -1.37 12.41
C ASP A 196 -0.63 -1.94 11.60
N LYS A 197 -0.47 -1.58 10.32
CA LYS A 197 0.62 -2.11 9.46
C LYS A 197 1.47 -1.01 8.87
N ASN A 198 2.74 -1.29 8.58
CA ASN A 198 3.61 -0.33 7.89
C ASN A 198 3.23 -0.23 6.41
N VAL A 199 3.53 0.92 5.79
CA VAL A 199 3.61 1.01 4.32
C VAL A 199 4.89 0.28 3.90
N ASP A 200 4.75 -0.95 3.41
CA ASP A 200 5.87 -1.73 2.85
C ASP A 200 5.90 -1.52 1.33
N LEU A 201 6.91 -0.79 0.85
CA LEU A 201 7.14 -0.52 -0.57
C LEU A 201 8.16 -1.49 -1.18
N GLY A 202 8.65 -2.47 -0.43
CA GLY A 202 9.76 -3.33 -0.84
C GLY A 202 11.04 -2.52 -1.12
N ALA A 203 11.73 -2.85 -2.21
CA ALA A 203 12.97 -2.18 -2.65
C ALA A 203 12.72 -0.85 -3.41
N ASN A 204 11.60 -0.18 -3.16
CA ASN A 204 11.26 1.08 -3.80
C ASN A 204 11.44 2.26 -2.85
N ASN A 205 11.81 3.41 -3.41
CA ASN A 205 11.92 4.65 -2.66
C ASN A 205 10.53 5.17 -2.22
N PHE A 206 10.48 5.88 -1.09
CA PHE A 206 9.30 6.61 -0.64
C PHE A 206 9.52 8.11 -0.77
N SER A 207 8.68 8.82 -1.52
CA SER A 207 8.80 10.28 -1.69
C SER A 207 7.50 10.97 -1.28
N VAL A 208 7.62 12.01 -0.46
CA VAL A 208 6.55 12.95 -0.13
C VAL A 208 6.91 14.31 -0.69
N ASP A 209 6.03 14.87 -1.52
CA ASP A 209 6.21 16.17 -2.18
C ASP A 209 7.62 16.31 -2.79
N THR A 210 7.97 15.36 -3.65
CA THR A 210 9.28 15.18 -4.31
C THR A 210 10.47 14.99 -3.37
N SER A 211 10.87 16.00 -2.62
CA SER A 211 12.04 15.98 -1.73
C SER A 211 11.73 16.29 -0.27
N VAL A 212 10.48 16.65 0.10
CA VAL A 212 10.17 17.04 1.49
C VAL A 212 10.50 15.93 2.48
N LEU A 213 10.09 14.71 2.20
CA LEU A 213 10.56 13.50 2.86
C LEU A 213 10.87 12.46 1.79
N PHE A 214 12.07 11.92 1.81
CA PHE A 214 12.54 10.93 0.87
C PHE A 214 13.20 9.77 1.61
N VAL A 215 12.81 8.55 1.30
CA VAL A 215 13.50 7.33 1.74
C VAL A 215 14.17 6.71 0.53
N ASP A 216 15.50 6.68 0.56
CA ASP A 216 16.33 6.01 -0.43
C ASP A 216 16.52 4.54 -0.03
N SER A 217 15.68 3.69 -0.59
CA SER A 217 15.71 2.24 -0.36
C SER A 217 16.96 1.56 -0.95
N ASN A 218 17.66 2.21 -1.88
CA ASN A 218 18.86 1.61 -2.48
C ASN A 218 20.09 1.77 -1.57
N ASN A 219 20.08 2.76 -0.69
CA ASN A 219 21.22 3.11 0.17
C ASN A 219 20.88 3.13 1.67
N ASP A 220 19.64 2.77 2.04
CA ASP A 220 19.10 2.78 3.39
C ASP A 220 19.19 4.16 4.09
N ARG A 221 18.72 5.22 3.42
CA ARG A 221 18.85 6.61 3.90
C ARG A 221 17.54 7.38 3.88
N VAL A 222 17.46 8.43 4.70
CA VAL A 222 16.34 9.37 4.74
C VAL A 222 16.83 10.78 4.41
N GLY A 223 16.24 11.39 3.40
CA GLY A 223 16.40 12.81 3.07
C GLY A 223 15.18 13.62 3.52
N ILE A 224 15.43 14.82 4.06
CA ILE A 224 14.41 15.84 4.33
C ILE A 224 14.81 17.10 3.57
N GLY A 225 14.09 17.39 2.48
CA GLY A 225 14.41 18.45 1.53
C GLY A 225 15.39 18.04 0.41
N THR A 226 15.84 16.78 0.37
CA THR A 226 16.72 16.22 -0.67
C THR A 226 16.26 14.84 -1.12
N THR A 227 16.48 14.51 -2.39
CA THR A 227 16.25 13.17 -2.96
C THR A 227 17.55 12.37 -3.15
N SER A 228 18.69 12.88 -2.65
CA SER A 228 19.99 12.23 -2.80
C SER A 228 20.82 12.33 -1.51
N PRO A 229 20.32 11.78 -0.40
CA PRO A 229 21.02 11.82 0.88
C PRO A 229 22.35 11.04 0.81
N ASN A 230 23.41 11.66 1.31
CA ASN A 230 24.76 11.11 1.44
C ASN A 230 25.02 10.52 2.84
N SER A 231 24.03 10.59 3.74
CA SER A 231 24.08 10.03 5.10
C SER A 231 22.73 9.42 5.49
N LEU A 232 22.68 8.64 6.59
CA LEU A 232 21.45 7.97 7.04
C LEU A 232 20.27 8.94 7.24
N LEU A 233 20.53 10.16 7.72
CA LEU A 233 19.56 11.24 7.80
C LEU A 233 20.21 12.54 7.34
N GLU A 234 19.74 13.08 6.21
CA GLU A 234 20.21 14.35 5.67
C GLU A 234 19.08 15.37 5.59
N LEU A 235 19.34 16.58 6.09
CA LEU A 235 18.44 17.73 5.94
C LEU A 235 19.10 18.70 4.95
N GLU A 236 18.41 19.04 3.86
CA GLU A 236 18.93 19.95 2.83
C GLU A 236 17.87 21.00 2.48
N LYS A 237 18.26 22.28 2.43
CA LYS A 237 17.39 23.37 1.98
C LYS A 237 18.20 24.62 1.64
N THR A 238 17.79 25.34 0.60
CA THR A 238 18.27 26.69 0.32
C THR A 238 17.80 27.66 1.42
N GLY A 239 18.71 28.49 1.94
CA GLY A 239 18.36 29.52 2.94
C GLY A 239 18.55 29.14 4.40
N GLY A 240 19.38 28.12 4.67
CA GLY A 240 19.72 27.67 6.02
C GLY A 240 18.89 26.47 6.45
N VAL A 241 19.57 25.47 7.01
CA VAL A 241 19.00 24.22 7.49
C VAL A 241 19.14 24.17 9.00
N SER A 242 18.09 23.74 9.71
CA SER A 242 18.15 23.55 11.16
C SER A 242 17.44 22.28 11.58
N LEU A 243 18.07 21.51 12.46
CA LEU A 243 17.43 20.42 13.21
C LEU A 243 16.92 21.00 14.53
N ARG A 244 15.60 21.03 14.72
CA ARG A 244 14.99 21.52 15.96
C ARG A 244 14.67 20.36 16.89
N ILE A 245 15.37 20.29 18.02
CA ILE A 245 15.12 19.33 19.10
C ILE A 245 14.50 20.09 20.28
N LYS A 246 13.22 19.82 20.57
CA LYS A 246 12.45 20.55 21.60
C LYS A 246 11.85 19.57 22.61
N SER A 247 12.04 19.84 23.90
CA SER A 247 11.26 19.24 24.99
C SER A 247 10.29 20.29 25.57
N LEU A 248 9.03 19.89 25.84
CA LEU A 248 7.95 20.83 26.20
C LEU A 248 7.71 20.98 27.71
N THR A 249 7.82 19.91 28.51
CA THR A 249 7.40 19.93 29.93
C THR A 249 8.39 19.24 30.89
N SER A 250 9.21 18.30 30.44
CA SER A 250 10.17 17.57 31.28
C SER A 250 11.33 17.01 30.45
N GLY A 251 12.52 16.91 31.03
CA GLY A 251 13.72 16.43 30.34
C GLY A 251 14.44 17.48 29.49
N ASN A 252 15.69 17.16 29.16
CA ASN A 252 16.56 17.99 28.32
C ASN A 252 16.41 17.57 26.85
N PRO A 253 16.31 18.50 25.88
CA PRO A 253 16.44 18.14 24.47
C PRO A 253 17.86 17.61 24.25
N THR A 254 17.98 16.35 23.83
CA THR A 254 19.23 15.60 23.88
C THR A 254 19.48 14.88 22.56
N ILE A 255 20.73 14.90 22.11
CA ILE A 255 21.26 13.98 21.11
C ILE A 255 22.11 12.96 21.86
N ASN A 256 21.73 11.69 21.81
CA ASN A 256 22.48 10.63 22.47
C ASN A 256 23.39 9.91 21.48
N PHE A 257 24.56 9.48 21.96
CA PHE A 257 25.54 8.71 21.21
C PHE A 257 25.73 7.37 21.92
N TYR A 258 25.32 6.29 21.25
CA TYR A 258 25.37 4.93 21.78
C TYR A 258 26.46 4.11 21.08
N GLU A 259 27.04 3.17 21.81
CA GLU A 259 27.74 2.01 21.28
C GLU A 259 26.92 0.79 21.66
N ASP A 260 26.31 0.14 20.66
CA ASP A 260 25.30 -0.91 20.87
C ASP A 260 24.20 -0.44 21.85
N THR A 261 24.06 -1.09 23.01
CA THR A 261 23.04 -0.74 24.02
C THR A 261 23.53 0.25 25.08
N THR A 262 24.77 0.75 25.00
CA THR A 262 25.37 1.60 26.04
C THR A 262 25.55 3.04 25.55
N GLU A 263 24.96 4.00 26.28
CA GLU A 263 25.18 5.42 26.00
C GLU A 263 26.60 5.84 26.39
N LYS A 264 27.33 6.43 25.45
CA LYS A 264 28.72 6.88 25.62
C LYS A 264 28.83 8.38 25.78
N ALA A 265 27.92 9.13 25.19
CA ALA A 265 27.90 10.57 25.30
C ALA A 265 26.52 11.12 24.99
N ASN A 266 26.28 12.34 25.40
CA ASN A 266 25.14 13.09 24.92
C ASN A 266 25.43 14.59 24.86
N VAL A 267 24.70 15.26 23.99
CA VAL A 267 24.71 16.71 23.86
C VAL A 267 23.32 17.22 24.14
N PHE A 268 23.18 18.11 25.12
CA PHE A 268 21.88 18.62 25.50
C PHE A 268 21.92 20.03 26.05
N TRP A 269 20.75 20.66 26.06
CA TRP A 269 20.51 21.85 26.85
C TRP A 269 19.98 21.45 28.23
N SER A 270 20.78 21.64 29.28
CA SER A 270 20.34 21.40 30.65
C SER A 270 19.36 22.50 31.04
N ARG A 271 18.08 22.15 31.17
CA ARG A 271 17.06 23.12 31.59
C ARG A 271 17.25 23.52 33.05
N ALA A 272 17.62 22.57 33.91
CA ALA A 272 17.89 22.83 35.33
C ALA A 272 19.18 23.65 35.53
N GLY A 273 20.22 23.36 34.74
CA GLY A 273 21.49 24.07 34.81
C GLY A 273 21.59 25.31 33.92
N ASN A 274 20.57 25.60 33.12
CA ASN A 274 20.53 26.65 32.10
C ASN A 274 21.83 26.74 31.26
N ARG A 275 22.31 25.58 30.81
CA ARG A 275 23.64 25.44 30.17
C ARG A 275 23.61 24.44 29.02
N PHE A 276 24.46 24.68 28.03
CA PHE A 276 24.80 23.67 27.04
C PHE A 276 25.75 22.65 27.68
N VAL A 277 25.43 21.36 27.54
CA VAL A 277 26.18 20.26 28.15
C VAL A 277 26.60 19.28 27.07
N ILE A 278 27.88 18.91 27.10
CA ILE A 278 28.43 17.76 26.40
C ILE A 278 28.85 16.77 27.49
N ASN A 279 28.04 15.74 27.72
CA ASN A 279 28.35 14.70 28.67
C ASN A 279 29.10 13.58 27.96
N ASN A 280 30.15 13.08 28.59
CA ASN A 280 30.90 11.90 28.14
C ASN A 280 30.83 10.88 29.28
N ILE A 281 30.13 9.79 29.03
CA ILE A 281 29.86 8.70 29.97
C ILE A 281 30.87 7.60 29.63
N GLY A 282 32.06 7.65 30.22
CA GLY A 282 33.08 6.60 30.01
C GLY A 282 34.50 7.03 29.75
N THR A 283 34.88 8.27 30.12
CA THR A 283 36.27 8.77 30.14
C THR A 283 36.84 9.05 28.75
N VAL A 284 37.08 10.34 28.49
CA VAL A 284 38.15 10.95 27.66
C VAL A 284 37.57 12.07 26.79
N THR A 285 37.78 13.29 27.29
CA THR A 285 37.34 14.62 26.83
C THR A 285 35.99 15.07 27.38
N THR A 286 36.07 15.95 28.36
CA THR A 286 34.99 16.26 29.26
C THR A 286 35.01 17.78 29.53
N ILE A 287 34.14 18.56 28.86
CA ILE A 287 33.54 19.76 29.51
C ILE A 287 32.49 19.22 30.48
N ASN A 288 32.93 18.41 31.45
CA ASN A 288 32.02 17.73 32.37
C ASN A 288 32.79 17.23 33.62
N GLU A 289 32.74 18.06 34.66
CA GLU A 289 32.18 17.78 35.99
C GLU A 289 32.57 16.52 36.80
N ASN A 290 33.45 15.62 36.34
CA ASN A 290 33.99 14.54 37.20
C ASN A 290 35.42 14.83 37.65
N GLY A 291 35.56 16.00 38.25
CA GLY A 291 36.80 16.56 38.77
C GLY A 291 36.78 18.08 38.81
N GLY A 292 35.89 18.75 38.05
CA GLY A 292 35.64 20.20 38.11
C GLY A 292 36.69 21.08 37.45
N ASN A 293 37.46 20.54 36.49
CA ASN A 293 38.54 21.26 35.83
C ASN A 293 38.09 21.84 34.48
N VAL A 294 38.38 23.12 34.22
CA VAL A 294 38.16 23.81 32.94
C VAL A 294 39.51 24.09 32.30
N GLY A 295 39.76 23.52 31.12
CA GLY A 295 40.94 23.80 30.31
C GLY A 295 40.66 24.89 29.27
N ILE A 296 41.43 25.98 29.26
CA ILE A 296 41.38 27.01 28.22
C ILE A 296 42.73 27.00 27.49
N GLY A 297 42.77 26.48 26.26
CA GLY A 297 44.04 26.24 25.53
C GLY A 297 44.81 24.98 25.96
N THR A 298 44.25 24.18 26.88
CA THR A 298 44.77 22.86 27.31
C THR A 298 43.64 21.85 27.45
N SER A 299 43.88 20.59 27.06
CA SER A 299 42.87 19.51 27.02
C SER A 299 42.96 18.54 28.21
N SER A 300 43.98 18.65 29.05
CA SER A 300 44.19 17.81 30.24
C SER A 300 44.51 18.71 31.44
N PRO A 301 43.52 19.47 31.93
CA PRO A 301 43.76 20.46 32.96
C PRO A 301 44.24 19.79 34.25
N GLY A 302 45.46 20.13 34.68
CA GLY A 302 46.08 19.59 35.91
C GLY A 302 45.47 20.14 37.20
N ALA A 303 44.62 21.16 37.07
CA ALA A 303 43.92 21.83 38.15
C ALA A 303 42.53 22.32 37.71
N LYS A 304 41.74 22.84 38.65
CA LYS A 304 40.33 23.29 38.46
C LYS A 304 40.14 24.30 37.33
N LEU A 305 41.15 25.12 37.08
CA LEU A 305 41.21 25.97 35.91
C LEU A 305 42.66 25.92 35.44
N ASP A 306 42.88 25.42 34.24
CA ASP A 306 44.19 25.34 33.61
C ASP A 306 44.12 26.13 32.30
N VAL A 307 44.88 27.21 32.22
CA VAL A 307 44.88 28.12 31.07
C VAL A 307 46.27 28.11 30.48
N ASN A 308 46.41 27.55 29.29
CA ASN A 308 47.67 27.57 28.54
C ASN A 308 47.69 28.84 27.67
N GLY A 309 47.98 29.97 28.31
CA GLY A 309 47.98 31.30 27.69
C GLY A 309 47.66 32.40 28.70
N SER A 310 47.60 33.65 28.23
CA SER A 310 47.33 34.78 29.11
C SER A 310 45.86 34.89 29.49
N VAL A 311 45.59 35.09 30.79
CA VAL A 311 44.27 35.49 31.28
C VAL A 311 44.20 37.02 31.27
N ARG A 312 43.37 37.60 30.39
CA ARG A 312 43.18 39.05 30.31
C ARG A 312 41.86 39.46 30.96
N ILE A 313 41.93 40.30 31.98
CA ILE A 313 40.76 40.91 32.64
C ILE A 313 40.62 42.36 32.14
N LEU A 314 39.45 42.67 31.56
CA LEU A 314 39.15 43.98 30.95
C LEU A 314 38.11 44.74 31.77
N GLY A 315 37.99 46.06 31.53
CA GLY A 315 36.91 46.88 32.08
C GLY A 315 37.07 47.30 33.54
N GLY A 316 38.31 47.39 34.06
CA GLY A 316 38.58 47.78 35.45
C GLY A 316 38.35 46.67 36.49
N ASN A 317 38.08 45.44 36.05
CA ASN A 317 37.87 44.29 36.92
C ASN A 317 39.21 43.68 37.38
N VAL A 318 39.21 43.02 38.55
CA VAL A 318 40.40 42.39 39.16
C VAL A 318 40.28 40.88 39.11
N LEU A 319 41.37 40.18 38.74
CA LEU A 319 41.48 38.74 38.96
C LEU A 319 41.64 38.47 40.45
N THR A 320 40.60 37.98 41.10
CA THR A 320 40.61 37.66 42.54
C THR A 320 40.95 36.19 42.74
N LEU A 321 42.10 35.90 43.34
CA LEU A 321 42.52 34.56 43.73
C LEU A 321 42.52 34.49 45.27
N GLN A 322 41.51 33.84 45.86
CA GLN A 322 41.38 33.73 47.32
C GLN A 322 41.91 32.38 47.81
N ASN A 323 42.64 32.41 48.92
CA ASN A 323 43.10 31.24 49.62
C ASN A 323 42.66 31.33 51.09
N LEU A 324 41.70 30.49 51.49
CA LEU A 324 40.96 30.58 52.76
C LEU A 324 41.35 29.45 53.75
N GLY A 325 42.35 28.63 53.43
CA GLY A 325 42.82 27.54 54.29
C GLY A 325 44.06 27.94 55.10
N ALA A 326 44.11 27.55 56.38
CA ALA A 326 45.13 28.00 57.34
C ALA A 326 46.59 27.66 56.96
N ASP A 327 46.82 26.67 56.09
CA ASP A 327 48.15 26.14 55.75
C ASP A 327 48.54 26.26 54.26
N ASN A 328 47.78 27.00 53.46
CA ASN A 328 48.05 27.12 52.02
C ASN A 328 48.73 28.47 51.72
N GLY A 329 49.79 28.47 50.91
CA GLY A 329 50.45 29.69 50.44
C GLY A 329 49.82 30.28 49.16
N PHE A 330 49.85 31.61 49.00
CA PHE A 330 49.58 32.25 47.70
C PHE A 330 50.80 32.10 46.80
N ASN A 331 50.78 31.09 45.92
CA ASN A 331 51.88 30.80 45.00
C ASN A 331 51.58 31.36 43.60
N LEU A 332 52.30 32.41 43.22
CA LEU A 332 52.43 32.84 41.82
C LEU A 332 53.78 32.35 41.31
N ASN A 333 53.78 31.18 40.67
CA ASN A 333 55.00 30.52 40.19
C ASN A 333 55.22 30.86 38.70
N ASN A 334 56.15 31.77 38.41
CA ASN A 334 56.58 32.07 37.05
C ASN A 334 57.82 31.22 36.72
N THR A 335 57.64 30.19 35.91
CA THR A 335 58.70 29.24 35.53
C THR A 335 59.39 29.61 34.22
N GLY A 336 58.96 30.70 33.57
CA GLY A 336 59.61 31.30 32.40
C GLY A 336 60.57 32.43 32.78
N THR A 337 61.19 33.07 31.79
CA THR A 337 62.20 34.12 32.01
C THR A 337 61.62 35.54 32.24
N GLY A 338 60.31 35.71 32.42
CA GLY A 338 59.65 36.99 32.72
C GLY A 338 59.37 37.17 34.21
N GLY A 339 59.12 38.39 34.69
CA GLY A 339 58.81 38.68 36.11
C GLY A 339 57.31 38.66 36.48
N LEU A 340 57.00 38.83 37.77
CA LEU A 340 55.65 39.13 38.30
C LEU A 340 55.37 40.65 38.27
N SER A 341 54.90 41.15 37.13
CA SER A 341 54.62 42.57 36.95
C SER A 341 53.30 42.99 37.62
N VAL A 342 53.37 43.59 38.82
CA VAL A 342 52.25 44.27 39.49
C VAL A 342 52.16 45.72 39.01
N LEU A 343 51.62 45.92 37.80
CA LEU A 343 51.48 47.24 37.20
C LEU A 343 50.22 47.94 37.74
N ASP A 344 50.36 48.72 38.81
CA ASP A 344 49.53 49.91 39.02
C ASP A 344 50.26 51.09 38.36
N LEU A 345 49.58 51.87 37.53
CA LEU A 345 50.16 52.90 36.65
C LEU A 345 50.80 54.10 37.38
N GLY A 346 51.18 53.95 38.66
CA GLY A 346 51.73 55.01 39.51
C GLY A 346 52.61 54.60 40.70
N GLY A 347 53.10 53.35 40.83
CA GLY A 347 54.22 53.02 41.73
C GLY A 347 53.93 52.88 43.25
N ALA A 348 52.83 52.23 43.63
CA ALA A 348 52.38 52.11 45.03
C ALA A 348 53.14 51.05 45.86
N MET A 349 52.97 49.77 45.54
CA MET A 349 53.85 48.70 45.99
C MET A 349 54.44 48.12 44.72
N VAL A 350 55.58 48.68 44.39
CA VAL A 350 56.46 48.02 43.48
C VAL A 350 57.15 47.04 44.39
N ILE A 351 56.71 45.78 44.42
CA ILE A 351 57.74 44.76 44.61
C ILE A 351 58.60 44.98 43.38
N GLU A 352 59.62 45.80 43.57
CA GLU A 352 60.45 46.20 42.49
C GLU A 352 61.26 44.98 42.23
N GLU A 353 60.87 44.31 41.15
CA GLU A 353 61.38 42.98 40.86
C GLU A 353 62.91 42.96 40.87
N THR A 354 63.53 44.10 40.53
CA THR A 354 64.96 44.26 40.31
C THR A 354 65.76 44.17 41.59
N SER A 355 65.32 44.85 42.63
CA SER A 355 66.06 44.90 43.86
C SER A 355 65.41 44.05 44.95
N GLY A 356 64.15 43.60 44.76
CA GLY A 356 63.47 42.62 45.61
C GLY A 356 63.12 43.18 46.99
N ASN A 357 63.86 44.19 47.39
CA ASN A 357 63.36 45.53 47.66
C ASN A 357 61.91 45.65 47.25
N VAL A 358 61.07 45.44 48.25
CA VAL A 358 59.72 45.91 48.16
C VAL A 358 59.82 47.43 48.21
N GLY A 359 59.84 48.00 47.01
CA GLY A 359 59.70 49.41 46.72
C GLY A 359 58.33 49.89 47.10
N ILE A 360 58.24 50.38 48.32
CA ILE A 360 57.00 50.94 48.81
C ILE A 360 57.06 52.45 48.61
N GLY A 361 56.19 52.95 47.73
CA GLY A 361 56.10 54.37 47.40
C GLY A 361 57.24 54.90 46.52
N THR A 362 57.94 53.99 45.85
CA THR A 362 58.92 54.29 44.82
C THR A 362 58.83 53.24 43.73
N ALA A 363 58.97 53.68 42.48
CA ALA A 363 59.24 52.78 41.38
C ALA A 363 60.73 52.38 41.29
N SER A 364 61.59 52.91 42.17
CA SER A 364 63.06 52.75 42.18
C SER A 364 63.60 52.66 43.61
N PRO A 365 63.42 51.52 44.28
CA PRO A 365 63.94 51.28 45.62
C PRO A 365 65.45 50.99 45.67
N GLU A 366 66.21 51.59 46.60
CA GLU A 366 67.66 51.41 46.80
C GLU A 366 68.06 50.31 47.83
N ASP A 367 67.27 50.06 48.89
CA ASP A 367 67.51 49.04 49.95
C ASP A 367 66.57 47.81 49.93
N LEU A 368 66.98 46.66 50.51
CA LEU A 368 66.27 45.34 50.59
C LEU A 368 64.77 45.42 50.93
N LEU A 369 64.40 46.49 51.59
CA LEU A 369 63.05 46.99 51.70
C LEU A 369 63.15 48.51 51.60
N ASN A 370 63.17 49.05 50.38
CA ASN A 370 63.34 50.49 50.21
C ASN A 370 61.98 51.13 50.21
N VAL A 371 61.73 51.82 51.31
CA VAL A 371 60.50 52.53 51.52
C VAL A 371 60.81 54.00 51.32
N LEU A 372 60.70 54.48 50.08
CA LEU A 372 61.14 55.82 49.69
C LEU A 372 60.14 56.93 50.09
N LYS A 373 59.02 56.57 50.74
CA LYS A 373 58.16 57.51 51.45
C LYS A 373 58.18 57.27 52.96
N ASN A 374 58.88 58.15 53.67
CA ASN A 374 58.72 58.35 55.11
C ASN A 374 57.33 58.94 55.38
N GLN A 375 56.55 58.33 56.28
CA GLN A 375 55.42 59.03 56.90
C GLN A 375 55.65 59.39 58.37
N ASN A 376 56.58 58.79 59.12
CA ASN A 376 56.93 59.16 60.51
C ASN A 376 58.28 58.61 61.01
N ALA A 377 58.87 59.28 62.01
CA ALA A 377 60.24 59.16 62.54
C ALA A 377 60.68 57.81 63.22
N GLN A 378 60.08 56.67 62.87
CA GLN A 378 60.38 55.35 63.45
C GLN A 378 60.56 54.21 62.41
N THR A 379 61.09 54.49 61.22
CA THR A 379 61.43 53.39 60.30
C THR A 379 62.66 52.65 60.82
N VAL A 380 62.44 51.53 61.50
CA VAL A 380 63.48 50.58 61.88
C VAL A 380 63.65 49.57 60.74
N VAL A 381 64.66 49.78 59.90
CA VAL A 381 65.16 48.75 58.98
C VAL A 381 66.18 47.92 59.75
N ASN A 382 65.71 46.89 60.44
CA ASN A 382 66.60 45.85 60.96
C ASN A 382 66.94 44.94 59.77
N ILE A 383 68.17 45.02 59.28
CA ILE A 383 68.71 44.06 58.31
C ILE A 383 69.08 42.78 59.06
#